data_AF-A0A8S1VS82-F1
#
_entry.id   AF-A0A8S1VS82-F1
#
_cell.length_a   1.000
_cell.length_b   1.000
_cell.length_c   1.000
_cell.angle_alpha   90.00
_cell.angle_beta   90.00
_cell.angle_gamma   90.00
#
_symmetry.space_group_name_H-M   'P 1'
#
loop_
_entity.id
_entity.type
_entity.pdbx_description
1 polymer ?
#
loop_
_entity_poly.entity_id
_entity_poly.type
_entity_poly.pdbx_seq_one_letter_code
_entity_poly.pdbx_strand_id
1 'polypeptide(L)'
;MQVSIEIATWTQNNHGLFDYESKDLKITKIIVENSMYLILNKDVVEQSKTQNEKCIGKINFENGQIYYYSNPKFIDSYVKLDPKYKQQLQVGELFKFGRIEYFISELNIGDKVQIAEDHYNLDRHIKSDKNKVTRQCKFCLMEDLEQVEDPANPYLTNLCGCQGHMSYVHYQCLKLWINFSNRITRKQTQNTVQYNWNQALECEICKVPLPARVYIENQKQPLQLIQVDKMDGSYIILEQITRQDNLSKSLIFIHAFGTNLISIGRGHISEVRCQDISVSRNHAHISFNNDNWWIQDQKSKFGTLRIIPDKLLIDDEVKEIQIGRVLLKIKLI
;
A
#
# COMPACT_ATOMS: atom_id res chain seq x y z
N MET A 1 -13.33 -22.15 -24.47
CA MET A 1 -13.07 -20.80 -23.96
C MET A 1 -11.60 -20.53 -24.19
N GLN A 2 -11.26 -19.49 -24.94
CA GLN A 2 -9.88 -19.15 -25.25
C GLN A 2 -9.56 -17.77 -24.67
N VAL A 3 -8.28 -17.49 -24.44
CA VAL A 3 -7.82 -16.18 -23.96
C VAL A 3 -6.91 -15.57 -25.02
N SER A 4 -7.23 -14.36 -25.44
CA SER A 4 -6.35 -13.53 -26.27
C SER A 4 -5.51 -12.64 -25.35
N ILE A 5 -4.19 -12.67 -25.54
CA ILE A 5 -3.25 -11.82 -24.81
C ILE A 5 -2.46 -11.02 -25.83
N GLU A 6 -2.70 -9.71 -25.88
CA GLU A 6 -1.81 -8.76 -26.55
C GLU A 6 -0.77 -8.29 -25.54
N ILE A 7 0.50 -8.49 -25.88
CA ILE A 7 1.64 -8.16 -25.03
C ILE A 7 2.35 -6.98 -25.67
N ALA A 8 2.46 -5.89 -24.93
CA ALA A 8 3.32 -4.76 -25.30
C ALA A 8 4.50 -4.67 -24.32
N THR A 9 5.72 -4.76 -24.85
CA THR A 9 6.93 -4.55 -24.06
C THR A 9 7.55 -3.21 -24.40
N TRP A 10 7.76 -2.39 -23.38
CA TRP A 10 8.46 -1.13 -23.53
C TRP A 10 9.99 -1.34 -23.45
N THR A 11 10.70 -0.73 -24.39
CA THR A 11 12.15 -0.86 -24.57
C THR A 11 12.95 -0.01 -23.57
N GLN A 12 12.35 1.06 -23.03
CA GLN A 12 12.99 1.94 -22.06
C GLN A 12 12.66 1.53 -20.63
N ASN A 13 13.68 1.53 -19.76
CA ASN A 13 13.48 1.26 -18.34
C ASN A 13 13.05 2.53 -17.62
N ASN A 14 11.78 2.60 -17.22
CA ASN A 14 11.21 3.80 -16.60
C ASN A 14 10.77 3.55 -15.14
N HIS A 15 11.71 3.06 -14.33
CA HIS A 15 11.54 2.94 -12.87
C HIS A 15 10.24 2.23 -12.44
N GLY A 16 9.85 1.18 -13.17
CA GLY A 16 8.64 0.39 -12.88
C GLY A 16 7.31 0.99 -13.34
N LEU A 17 7.34 1.94 -14.29
CA LEU A 17 6.16 2.48 -14.97
C LEU A 17 6.11 2.06 -16.44
N PHE A 18 4.89 1.90 -16.96
CA PHE A 18 4.62 1.72 -18.38
C PHE A 18 3.99 3.00 -18.95
N ASP A 19 4.56 3.55 -20.01
CA ASP A 19 3.97 4.72 -20.69
C ASP A 19 2.93 4.25 -21.71
N TYR A 20 1.65 4.40 -21.34
CA TYR A 20 0.49 3.99 -22.15
C TYR A 20 0.33 4.84 -23.42
N GLU A 21 1.07 5.95 -23.54
CA GLU A 21 1.06 6.83 -24.72
C GLU A 21 2.25 6.57 -25.65
N SER A 22 3.18 5.69 -25.27
CA SER A 22 4.35 5.36 -26.07
C SER A 22 3.96 4.68 -27.38
N LYS A 23 4.61 5.12 -28.48
CA LYS A 23 4.51 4.47 -29.80
C LYS A 23 5.65 3.48 -30.05
N ASP A 24 6.72 3.55 -29.26
CA ASP A 24 7.88 2.66 -29.39
C ASP A 24 7.68 1.41 -28.51
N LEU A 25 6.85 0.49 -29.00
CA LEU A 25 6.47 -0.73 -28.30
C LEU A 25 6.72 -1.95 -29.18
N LYS A 26 7.29 -3.00 -28.59
CA LYS A 26 7.29 -4.34 -29.21
C LYS A 26 5.98 -5.02 -28.86
N ILE A 27 5.11 -5.21 -29.84
CA ILE A 27 3.80 -5.83 -29.66
C ILE A 27 3.84 -7.26 -30.19
N THR A 28 3.36 -8.20 -29.38
CA THR A 28 3.14 -9.59 -29.77
C THR A 28 1.75 -10.02 -29.31
N LYS A 29 1.20 -11.06 -29.93
CA LYS A 29 -0.11 -11.60 -29.57
C LYS A 29 -0.01 -13.10 -29.43
N ILE A 30 -0.57 -13.62 -28.35
CA ILE A 30 -0.68 -15.06 -28.12
C ILE A 30 -2.14 -15.42 -27.82
N ILE A 31 -2.52 -16.65 -28.18
CA ILE A 31 -3.81 -17.24 -27.84
C ILE A 31 -3.54 -18.44 -26.96
N VAL A 32 -4.28 -18.51 -25.86
CA VAL A 32 -4.10 -19.51 -24.81
C VAL A 32 -5.40 -20.30 -24.66
N GLU A 33 -5.30 -21.62 -24.74
CA GLU A 33 -6.45 -22.53 -24.61
C GLU A 33 -6.41 -23.36 -23.33
N ASN A 34 -5.25 -23.41 -22.67
CA ASN A 34 -5.01 -24.22 -21.48
C ASN A 34 -4.12 -23.45 -20.49
N SER A 35 -4.08 -23.89 -19.24
CA SER A 35 -3.23 -23.28 -18.21
C SER A 35 -1.75 -23.26 -18.62
N MET A 36 -1.11 -22.09 -18.50
CA MET A 36 0.29 -21.90 -18.89
C MET A 36 0.98 -20.78 -18.11
N TYR A 37 2.30 -20.83 -18.08
CA TYR A 37 3.15 -19.78 -17.58
C TYR A 37 3.54 -18.79 -18.69
N LEU A 38 3.63 -17.52 -18.35
CA LEU A 38 4.14 -16.45 -19.19
C LEU A 38 5.59 -16.18 -18.79
N ILE A 39 6.52 -16.35 -19.73
CA ILE A 39 7.97 -16.25 -19.49
C ILE A 39 8.53 -15.04 -20.23
N LEU A 40 9.18 -14.12 -19.52
CA LEU A 40 9.82 -12.94 -20.12
C LEU A 40 11.26 -13.25 -20.53
N ASN A 41 11.49 -13.44 -21.82
CA ASN A 41 12.81 -13.65 -22.41
C ASN A 41 13.29 -12.39 -23.13
N LYS A 42 14.17 -11.63 -22.47
CA LYS A 42 14.59 -10.29 -22.90
C LYS A 42 13.36 -9.39 -23.04
N ASP A 43 12.92 -9.12 -24.27
CA ASP A 43 11.78 -8.23 -24.57
C ASP A 43 10.52 -8.97 -25.05
N VAL A 44 10.58 -10.30 -25.16
CA VAL A 44 9.50 -11.13 -25.69
C VAL A 44 8.91 -11.96 -24.56
N VAL A 45 7.58 -12.03 -24.50
CA VAL A 45 6.87 -12.93 -23.60
C VAL A 45 6.45 -14.16 -24.37
N GLU A 46 6.85 -15.32 -23.87
CA GLU A 46 6.57 -16.63 -24.46
C GLU A 46 5.71 -17.45 -23.51
N GLN A 47 4.93 -18.37 -24.09
CA GLN A 47 4.15 -19.33 -23.35
C GLN A 47 4.95 -20.59 -23.00
N SER A 48 4.79 -21.10 -21.78
CA SER A 48 5.46 -22.31 -21.30
C SER A 48 4.55 -23.18 -20.44
N LYS A 49 4.71 -24.50 -20.53
CA LYS A 49 4.06 -25.47 -19.62
C LYS A 49 4.73 -25.55 -18.25
N THR A 50 6.01 -25.17 -18.17
CA THR A 50 6.81 -25.24 -16.94
C THR A 50 7.21 -23.86 -16.47
N GLN A 51 7.21 -23.67 -15.15
CA GLN A 51 7.69 -22.44 -14.52
C GLN A 51 9.22 -22.37 -14.57
N ASN A 52 9.76 -21.16 -14.70
CA ASN A 52 11.18 -20.87 -14.50
C ASN A 52 11.35 -19.53 -13.79
N GLU A 53 12.59 -19.11 -13.56
CA GLU A 53 12.91 -17.87 -12.84
C GLU A 53 12.44 -16.59 -13.54
N LYS A 54 12.22 -16.63 -14.86
CA LYS A 54 11.76 -15.51 -15.69
C LYS A 54 10.23 -15.48 -15.86
N CYS A 55 9.52 -16.32 -15.12
CA CYS A 55 8.07 -16.33 -15.13
C CYS A 55 7.52 -14.98 -14.63
N ILE A 56 6.67 -14.32 -15.39
CA ILE A 56 6.04 -13.05 -14.97
C ILE A 56 4.63 -13.26 -14.41
N GLY A 57 3.99 -14.38 -14.75
CA GLY A 57 2.66 -14.75 -14.26
C GLY A 57 2.19 -16.04 -14.92
N LYS A 58 0.96 -16.46 -14.59
CA LYS A 58 0.35 -17.69 -15.10
C LYS A 58 -1.10 -17.43 -15.47
N ILE A 59 -1.54 -17.92 -16.62
CA ILE A 59 -2.96 -18.05 -16.94
C ILE A 59 -3.40 -19.43 -16.46
N ASN A 60 -4.43 -19.49 -15.63
CA ASN A 60 -4.95 -20.75 -15.09
C ASN A 60 -6.44 -20.88 -15.41
N PHE A 61 -6.80 -22.03 -15.97
CA PHE A 61 -8.17 -22.47 -16.20
C PHE A 61 -8.53 -23.39 -15.03
N GLU A 62 -9.46 -22.96 -14.18
CA GLU A 62 -9.90 -23.71 -13.00
C GLU A 62 -11.42 -23.56 -12.84
N ASN A 63 -12.13 -24.67 -12.63
CA ASN A 63 -13.57 -24.68 -12.34
C ASN A 63 -14.43 -23.88 -13.34
N GLY A 64 -14.08 -23.88 -14.63
CA GLY A 64 -14.81 -23.14 -15.67
C GLY A 64 -14.53 -21.64 -15.72
N GLN A 65 -13.67 -21.13 -14.84
CA GLN A 65 -13.21 -19.74 -14.82
C GLN A 65 -11.74 -19.65 -15.21
N ILE A 66 -11.30 -18.45 -15.58
CA ILE A 66 -9.93 -18.19 -15.98
C ILE A 66 -9.36 -17.08 -15.12
N TYR A 67 -8.17 -17.30 -14.60
CA TYR A 67 -7.46 -16.36 -13.75
C TYR A 67 -6.07 -16.07 -14.27
N TYR A 68 -5.64 -14.82 -14.12
CA TYR A 68 -4.24 -14.47 -14.13
C TYR A 68 -3.70 -14.57 -12.69
N TYR A 69 -2.70 -15.40 -12.47
CA TYR A 69 -1.95 -15.48 -11.22
C TYR A 69 -0.65 -14.67 -11.34
N SER A 70 -0.42 -13.77 -10.38
CA SER A 70 0.82 -13.00 -10.30
C SER A 70 1.98 -13.89 -9.84
N ASN A 71 3.21 -13.57 -10.27
CA ASN A 71 4.41 -14.20 -9.71
C ASN A 71 4.98 -13.30 -8.61
N PRO A 72 5.00 -13.73 -7.32
CA PRO A 72 5.56 -12.94 -6.22
C PRO A 72 7.02 -12.52 -6.42
N LYS A 73 7.80 -13.29 -7.20
CA LYS A 73 9.20 -12.98 -7.52
C LYS A 73 9.35 -11.86 -8.55
N PHE A 74 8.35 -11.65 -9.40
CA PHE A 74 8.29 -10.52 -10.33
C PHE A 74 7.43 -9.45 -9.68
N ILE A 75 8.09 -8.72 -8.80
CA ILE A 75 7.52 -7.82 -7.82
C ILE A 75 6.61 -6.83 -8.55
N ASP A 76 5.31 -7.10 -8.40
CA ASP A 76 4.16 -6.25 -8.66
C ASP A 76 3.52 -6.31 -10.05
N SER A 77 2.70 -7.34 -10.24
CA SER A 77 1.63 -7.28 -11.25
C SER A 77 0.55 -6.32 -10.78
N TYR A 78 0.27 -5.28 -11.57
CA TYR A 78 -0.82 -4.34 -11.32
C TYR A 78 -1.87 -4.46 -12.39
N VAL A 79 -3.14 -4.44 -12.01
CA VAL A 79 -4.24 -4.19 -12.94
C VAL A 79 -4.47 -2.69 -13.03
N LYS A 80 -4.51 -2.15 -14.26
CA LYS A 80 -4.89 -0.76 -14.50
C LYS A 80 -6.40 -0.62 -14.44
N LEU A 81 -6.85 0.45 -13.80
CA LEU A 81 -8.26 0.83 -13.73
C LEU A 81 -8.71 1.38 -15.09
N ASP A 82 -9.86 0.93 -15.57
CA ASP A 82 -10.52 1.55 -16.74
C ASP A 82 -11.10 2.92 -16.31
N PRO A 83 -10.66 4.04 -16.91
CA PRO A 83 -11.16 5.37 -16.57
C PRO A 83 -12.68 5.56 -16.75
N LYS A 84 -13.35 4.69 -17.52
CA LYS A 84 -14.80 4.75 -17.74
C LYS A 84 -15.60 4.36 -16.51
N TYR A 85 -15.05 3.53 -15.63
CA TYR A 85 -15.79 2.92 -14.53
C TYR A 85 -15.20 3.33 -13.19
N LYS A 86 -16.08 3.44 -12.19
CA LYS A 86 -15.66 3.55 -10.80
C LYS A 86 -15.39 2.14 -10.25
N GLN A 87 -14.32 1.98 -9.48
CA GLN A 87 -14.07 0.76 -8.74
C GLN A 87 -14.30 0.99 -7.25
N GLN A 88 -14.97 0.04 -6.61
CA GLN A 88 -15.19 0.07 -5.17
C GLN A 88 -13.85 -0.20 -4.47
N LEU A 89 -13.54 0.60 -3.46
CA LEU A 89 -12.34 0.46 -2.65
C LEU A 89 -12.57 -0.54 -1.52
N GLN A 90 -11.57 -1.38 -1.27
CA GLN A 90 -11.58 -2.34 -0.18
C GLN A 90 -10.35 -2.15 0.73
N VAL A 91 -10.55 -2.48 2.01
CA VAL A 91 -9.45 -2.51 2.98
C VAL A 91 -8.41 -3.53 2.57
N GLY A 92 -7.13 -3.19 2.72
CA GLY A 92 -6.02 -4.04 2.33
C GLY A 92 -5.56 -3.88 0.88
N GLU A 93 -6.27 -3.10 0.05
CA GLU A 93 -5.83 -2.84 -1.32
C GLU A 93 -4.68 -1.83 -1.38
N LEU A 94 -3.77 -2.06 -2.32
CA LEU A 94 -2.68 -1.15 -2.64
C LEU A 94 -2.89 -0.56 -4.02
N PHE A 95 -2.94 0.77 -4.07
CA PHE A 95 -3.00 1.55 -5.29
C PHE A 95 -1.69 2.26 -5.57
N LYS A 96 -1.35 2.35 -6.84
CA LYS A 96 -0.15 3.03 -7.33
C LYS A 96 -0.56 4.13 -8.31
N PHE A 97 -0.10 5.33 -8.02
CA PHE A 97 -0.26 6.53 -8.86
C PHE A 97 1.13 6.99 -9.26
N GLY A 98 1.53 6.72 -10.50
CA GLY A 98 2.92 6.87 -10.89
C GLY A 98 3.83 6.05 -9.97
N ARG A 99 4.87 6.65 -9.39
CA ARG A 99 5.82 5.97 -8.48
C ARG A 99 5.38 5.93 -7.02
N ILE A 100 4.22 6.50 -6.67
CA ILE A 100 3.73 6.55 -5.29
C ILE A 100 2.72 5.43 -5.06
N GLU A 101 2.84 4.76 -3.92
CA GLU A 101 1.96 3.68 -3.49
C GLU A 101 1.19 4.09 -2.24
N TYR A 102 -0.11 3.84 -2.24
CA TYR A 102 -1.01 4.05 -1.12
C TYR A 102 -1.73 2.75 -0.79
N PHE A 103 -1.67 2.38 0.48
CA PHE A 103 -2.35 1.23 1.05
C PHE A 103 -3.60 1.69 1.80
N ILE A 104 -4.72 0.99 1.62
CA ILE A 104 -5.95 1.26 2.35
C ILE A 104 -5.88 0.55 3.70
N SER A 105 -5.35 1.24 4.71
CA SER A 105 -5.12 0.67 6.04
C SER A 105 -6.39 0.59 6.87
N GLU A 106 -7.35 1.48 6.64
CA GLU A 106 -8.62 1.53 7.36
C GLU A 106 -9.73 2.13 6.50
N LEU A 107 -10.94 1.60 6.63
CA LEU A 107 -12.14 2.09 5.95
C LEU A 107 -13.32 2.02 6.89
N ASN A 108 -14.04 3.13 7.02
CA ASN A 108 -15.26 3.28 7.79
C ASN A 108 -16.41 3.70 6.86
N ILE A 109 -17.51 2.95 6.93
CA ILE A 109 -18.76 3.24 6.22
C ILE A 109 -19.87 3.75 7.15
N GLY A 110 -19.51 4.24 8.34
CA GLY A 110 -20.43 4.77 9.35
C GLY A 110 -20.62 3.76 10.49
N ASP A 111 -21.29 2.65 10.21
CA ASP A 111 -21.64 1.65 11.22
C ASP A 111 -20.57 0.56 11.41
N LYS A 112 -19.63 0.46 10.47
CA LYS A 112 -18.62 -0.59 10.43
C LYS A 112 -17.26 -0.03 10.06
N VAL A 113 -16.31 -0.22 10.96
CA VAL A 113 -14.89 0.03 10.74
C VAL A 113 -14.21 -1.28 10.35
N GLN A 114 -13.46 -1.24 9.26
CA GLN A 114 -12.62 -2.34 8.78
C GLN A 114 -11.16 -1.88 8.81
N ILE A 115 -10.29 -2.68 9.40
CA ILE A 115 -8.86 -2.40 9.54
C ILE A 115 -8.10 -3.50 8.79
N ALA A 116 -7.12 -3.11 7.99
CA ALA A 116 -6.34 -4.05 7.21
C ALA A 116 -5.36 -4.84 8.09
N GLU A 117 -5.17 -6.12 7.76
CA GLU A 117 -4.01 -6.86 8.22
C GLU A 117 -2.74 -6.21 7.69
N ASP A 118 -1.68 -6.22 8.50
CA ASP A 118 -0.40 -5.62 8.14
C ASP A 118 0.41 -6.51 7.19
N HIS A 119 0.09 -6.43 5.91
CA HIS A 119 0.78 -7.16 4.85
C HIS A 119 2.19 -6.61 4.55
N TYR A 120 2.52 -5.41 5.05
CA TYR A 120 3.74 -4.68 4.69
C TYR A 120 4.69 -4.46 5.88
N ASN A 121 4.47 -5.20 6.98
CA ASN A 121 5.31 -5.18 8.19
C ASN A 121 5.51 -3.77 8.78
N LEU A 122 4.48 -2.94 8.69
CA LEU A 122 4.41 -1.58 9.26
C LEU A 122 4.14 -1.61 10.77
N ASP A 123 3.67 -2.73 11.29
CA ASP A 123 3.36 -2.97 12.69
C ASP A 123 4.48 -3.78 13.37
N ARG A 124 4.42 -3.85 14.70
CA ARG A 124 5.37 -4.66 15.50
C ARG A 124 4.64 -5.52 16.50
N HIS A 125 4.93 -6.81 16.47
CA HIS A 125 4.48 -7.76 17.49
C HIS A 125 5.57 -7.94 18.54
N ILE A 126 5.24 -7.69 19.80
CA ILE A 126 6.16 -7.78 20.93
C ILE A 126 5.60 -8.81 21.90
N LYS A 127 6.48 -9.69 22.39
CA LYS A 127 6.15 -10.63 23.47
C LYS A 127 6.24 -9.91 24.81
N SER A 128 5.34 -10.24 25.74
CA SER A 128 5.46 -9.73 27.11
C SER A 128 6.73 -10.33 27.74
N ASP A 129 7.69 -9.46 28.09
CA ASP A 129 8.94 -9.90 28.70
C ASP A 129 8.74 -10.03 30.21
N LYS A 130 8.70 -11.28 30.68
CA LYS A 130 8.52 -11.63 32.11
C LYS A 130 9.83 -11.60 32.90
N ASN A 131 10.96 -11.31 32.27
CA ASN A 131 12.25 -11.33 32.94
C ASN A 131 12.41 -10.10 33.86
N LYS A 132 12.77 -10.36 35.11
CA LYS A 132 13.06 -9.33 36.12
C LYS A 132 14.43 -8.71 35.89
N VAL A 133 14.58 -7.93 34.83
CA VAL A 133 15.77 -7.09 34.59
C VAL A 133 15.43 -5.65 34.93
N THR A 134 16.36 -4.90 35.52
CA THR A 134 16.21 -3.45 35.71
C THR A 134 16.09 -2.77 34.34
N ARG A 135 14.93 -2.16 34.06
CA ARG A 135 14.63 -1.46 32.80
C ARG A 135 14.73 0.04 33.04
N GLN A 136 15.26 0.79 32.07
CA GLN A 136 15.28 2.25 32.10
C GLN A 136 14.75 2.78 30.77
N CYS A 137 13.80 3.70 30.81
CA CYS A 137 13.26 4.28 29.57
C CYS A 137 14.30 5.20 28.92
N LYS A 138 14.65 4.96 27.65
CA LYS A 138 15.65 5.77 26.94
C LYS A 138 15.29 7.25 26.73
N PHE A 139 14.02 7.63 26.86
CA PHE A 139 13.56 9.00 26.64
C PHE A 139 13.42 9.81 27.94
N CYS A 140 12.81 9.23 28.98
CA CYS A 140 12.60 9.93 30.25
C CYS A 140 13.61 9.55 31.33
N LEU A 141 14.48 8.56 31.07
CA LEU A 141 15.51 8.05 31.98
C LEU A 141 14.99 7.47 33.31
N MET A 142 13.67 7.33 33.44
CA MET A 142 13.02 6.71 34.60
C MET A 142 13.31 5.20 34.62
N GLU A 143 13.72 4.72 35.79
CA GLU A 143 13.96 3.31 36.07
C GLU A 143 12.67 2.63 36.52
N ASP A 144 12.47 1.41 36.07
CA ASP A 144 11.36 0.55 36.45
C ASP A 144 11.73 -0.27 37.69
N LEU A 145 11.75 0.39 38.85
CA LEU A 145 12.18 -0.22 40.12
C LEU A 145 11.19 -1.27 40.63
N GLU A 146 9.89 -1.02 40.44
CA GLU A 146 8.81 -1.87 40.97
C GLU A 146 8.32 -2.91 39.95
N GLN A 147 8.67 -2.76 38.66
CA GLN A 147 8.26 -3.65 37.56
C GLN A 147 6.74 -3.87 37.48
N VAL A 148 5.98 -2.87 37.93
CA VAL A 148 4.51 -2.87 37.85
C VAL A 148 4.14 -2.52 36.42
N GLU A 149 3.53 -3.47 35.70
CA GLU A 149 3.02 -3.19 34.36
C GLU A 149 1.84 -2.22 34.45
N ASP A 150 1.97 -1.05 33.83
CA ASP A 150 0.85 -0.17 33.50
C ASP A 150 0.33 -0.55 32.10
N PRO A 151 -0.87 -1.15 31.98
CA PRO A 151 -1.43 -1.51 30.69
C PRO A 151 -1.66 -0.31 29.76
N ALA A 152 -1.83 0.90 30.31
CA ALA A 152 -2.03 2.12 29.53
C ALA A 152 -0.71 2.75 29.07
N ASN A 153 0.40 2.47 29.75
CA ASN A 153 1.73 2.97 29.41
C ASN A 153 2.83 1.92 29.62
N PRO A 154 2.79 0.79 28.91
CA PRO A 154 3.73 -0.30 29.13
C PRO A 154 5.15 0.05 28.65
N TYR A 155 6.14 -0.66 29.18
CA TYR A 155 7.48 -0.70 28.62
C TYR A 155 7.48 -1.52 27.33
N LEU A 156 7.93 -0.90 26.25
CA LEU A 156 8.12 -1.51 24.95
C LEU A 156 9.60 -1.87 24.76
N THR A 157 9.83 -3.02 24.13
CA THR A 157 11.15 -3.55 23.76
C THR A 157 11.11 -4.07 22.32
N ASN A 158 12.27 -4.44 21.75
CA ASN A 158 12.34 -5.06 20.41
C ASN A 158 11.66 -4.26 19.29
N LEU A 159 11.57 -2.93 19.45
CA LEU A 159 11.04 -2.01 18.44
C LEU A 159 12.05 -1.79 17.30
N CYS A 160 13.34 -1.97 17.59
CA CYS A 160 14.46 -1.77 16.68
C CYS A 160 15.66 -2.65 17.09
N GLY A 161 16.79 -2.51 16.41
CA GLY A 161 18.03 -3.27 16.68
C GLY A 161 18.86 -2.78 17.87
N CYS A 162 18.38 -1.83 18.68
CA CYS A 162 19.10 -1.36 19.87
C CYS A 162 19.09 -2.41 20.98
N GLN A 163 20.20 -2.50 21.72
CA GLN A 163 20.42 -3.48 22.81
C GLN A 163 20.65 -2.79 24.16
N GLY A 164 20.55 -3.56 25.24
CA GLY A 164 20.74 -3.06 26.62
C GLY A 164 19.70 -2.02 27.01
N HIS A 165 20.08 -1.03 27.82
CA HIS A 165 19.19 0.03 28.29
C HIS A 165 18.53 0.83 27.14
N MET A 166 19.19 0.94 25.98
CA MET A 166 18.65 1.66 24.81
C MET A 166 17.50 0.93 24.10
N SER A 167 17.18 -0.30 24.52
CA SER A 167 16.08 -1.10 23.96
C SER A 167 14.73 -0.85 24.65
N TYR A 168 14.72 -0.23 25.84
CA TYR A 168 13.52 -0.05 26.65
C TYR A 168 12.95 1.36 26.50
N VAL A 169 11.63 1.44 26.31
CA VAL A 169 10.95 2.73 26.18
C VAL A 169 9.50 2.65 26.65
N HIS A 170 9.02 3.63 27.40
CA HIS A 170 7.59 3.75 27.68
C HIS A 170 6.81 4.03 26.39
N TYR A 171 5.64 3.41 26.23
CA TYR A 171 4.72 3.68 25.13
C TYR A 171 4.46 5.18 24.96
N GLN A 172 4.08 5.89 26.03
CA GLN A 172 3.74 7.31 25.97
C GLN A 172 4.94 8.18 25.62
N CYS A 173 6.15 7.86 26.12
CA CYS A 173 7.36 8.59 25.75
C CYS A 173 7.67 8.44 24.26
N LEU A 174 7.57 7.22 23.72
CA LEU A 174 7.77 6.99 22.29
C LEU A 174 6.69 7.68 21.45
N LYS A 175 5.42 7.59 21.85
CA LYS A 175 4.30 8.27 21.19
C LYS A 175 4.52 9.78 21.13
N LEU A 176 4.90 10.41 22.25
CA LEU A 176 5.19 11.85 22.29
C LEU A 176 6.36 12.22 21.38
N TRP A 177 7.42 11.41 21.37
CA TRP A 177 8.57 11.64 20.51
C TRP A 177 8.20 11.51 19.02
N ILE A 178 7.43 10.49 18.62
CA ILE A 178 6.97 10.29 17.23
C ILE A 178 6.09 11.46 16.76
N ASN A 179 5.12 11.87 17.58
CA ASN A 179 4.14 12.91 17.22
C ASN A 179 4.63 14.34 17.43
N PHE A 180 5.92 14.52 17.72
CA PHE A 180 6.46 15.86 17.87
C PHE A 180 6.36 16.63 16.55
N SER A 181 5.96 17.90 16.60
CA SER A 181 5.62 18.70 15.40
C SER A 181 6.77 18.86 14.40
N ASN A 182 8.03 18.79 14.85
CA ASN A 182 9.19 18.79 13.95
C ASN A 182 9.36 17.48 13.18
N ARG A 183 8.68 16.40 13.58
CA ARG A 183 8.71 15.09 12.91
C ARG A 183 7.49 14.85 12.02
N ILE A 184 6.32 15.38 12.40
CA ILE A 184 5.08 15.19 11.66
C ILE A 184 4.47 16.55 11.29
N THR A 185 4.32 16.80 9.99
CA THR A 185 3.58 17.97 9.48
C THR A 185 2.13 17.60 9.21
N ARG A 186 1.20 18.30 9.85
CA ARG A 186 -0.25 18.18 9.64
C ARG A 186 -0.75 19.21 8.63
N LYS A 187 -1.46 18.77 7.60
CA LYS A 187 -2.17 19.62 6.63
C LYS A 187 -3.64 19.23 6.61
N GLN A 188 -4.52 20.22 6.70
CA GLN A 188 -5.96 19.98 6.70
C GLN A 188 -6.60 20.76 5.55
N THR A 189 -7.45 20.08 4.79
CA THR A 189 -8.41 20.68 3.87
C THR A 189 -9.82 20.52 4.45
N GLN A 190 -10.85 20.87 3.67
CA GLN A 190 -12.24 20.66 4.07
C GLN A 190 -12.55 19.18 4.35
N ASN A 191 -12.00 18.29 3.52
CA ASN A 191 -12.35 16.87 3.47
C ASN A 191 -11.20 15.92 3.82
N THR A 192 -9.98 16.44 3.96
CA THR A 192 -8.81 15.60 4.20
C THR A 192 -7.94 16.13 5.33
N VAL A 193 -7.33 15.22 6.08
CA VAL A 193 -6.26 15.51 7.03
C VAL A 193 -5.06 14.64 6.67
N GLN A 194 -3.94 15.28 6.35
CA GLN A 194 -2.69 14.63 5.96
C GLN A 194 -1.64 14.82 7.04
N TYR A 195 -1.10 13.71 7.51
CA TYR A 195 0.03 13.66 8.43
C TYR A 195 1.25 13.17 7.64
N ASN A 196 2.19 14.07 7.37
CA ASN A 196 3.38 13.78 6.58
C ASN A 196 4.60 13.65 7.49
N TRP A 197 5.40 12.61 7.31
CA TRP A 197 6.64 12.46 8.06
C TRP A 197 7.70 13.36 7.43
N ASN A 198 8.29 14.24 8.23
CA ASN A 198 9.35 15.14 7.79
C ASN A 198 10.67 14.39 7.54
N GLN A 199 10.84 13.26 8.22
CA GLN A 199 11.95 12.32 8.09
C GLN A 199 11.39 10.90 8.16
N ALA A 200 12.17 9.91 7.74
CA ALA A 200 11.79 8.50 7.87
C ALA A 200 11.44 8.18 9.33
N LEU A 201 10.35 7.41 9.53
CA LEU A 201 9.94 6.93 10.85
C LEU A 201 10.84 5.76 11.24
N GLU A 202 12.05 6.07 11.71
CA GLU A 202 13.11 5.12 12.04
C GLU A 202 13.73 5.42 13.40
N CYS A 203 14.45 4.45 13.96
CA CYS A 203 15.23 4.66 15.18
C CYS A 203 16.40 5.62 14.91
N GLU A 204 16.58 6.65 15.74
CA GLU A 204 17.68 7.61 15.59
C GLU A 204 19.07 6.97 15.67
N ILE A 205 19.19 5.86 16.40
CA ILE A 205 20.47 5.20 16.70
C ILE A 205 20.78 4.14 15.65
N CYS A 206 19.91 3.13 15.51
CA CYS A 206 20.18 1.97 14.66
C CYS A 206 19.49 2.03 13.30
N LYS A 207 18.71 3.07 13.01
CA LYS A 207 18.07 3.32 11.69
C LYS A 207 17.06 2.27 11.23
N VAL A 208 16.69 1.33 12.09
CA VAL A 208 15.62 0.37 11.80
C VAL A 208 14.26 1.10 11.79
N PRO A 209 13.38 0.85 10.81
CA PRO A 209 12.01 1.36 10.77
C PRO A 209 11.25 1.11 12.07
N LEU A 210 10.65 2.17 12.60
CA LEU A 210 9.77 2.10 13.75
C LEU A 210 8.33 1.87 13.29
N PRO A 211 7.55 1.09 14.04
CA PRO A 211 6.20 0.73 13.63
C PRO A 211 5.21 1.88 13.84
N ALA A 212 4.10 1.87 13.10
CA ALA A 212 2.95 2.75 13.35
C ALA A 212 2.07 2.23 14.50
N ARG A 213 1.96 0.91 14.64
CA ARG A 213 1.19 0.22 15.69
C ARG A 213 2.02 -0.88 16.34
N VAL A 214 1.79 -1.09 17.64
CA VAL A 214 2.48 -2.12 18.42
C VAL A 214 1.46 -3.08 19.02
N TYR A 215 1.55 -4.35 18.66
CA TYR A 215 0.75 -5.44 19.22
C TYR A 215 1.54 -6.09 20.35
N ILE A 216 0.99 -6.04 21.55
CA ILE A 216 1.55 -6.74 22.71
C ILE A 216 0.79 -8.05 22.89
N GLU A 217 1.53 -9.13 23.12
CA GLU A 217 0.96 -10.43 23.45
C GLU A 217 -0.07 -10.33 24.59
N ASN A 218 -1.22 -10.97 24.43
CA ASN A 218 -2.36 -10.94 25.37
C ASN A 218 -3.11 -9.61 25.49
N GLN A 219 -2.76 -8.58 24.71
CA GLN A 219 -3.60 -7.38 24.58
C GLN A 219 -4.53 -7.49 23.38
N LYS A 220 -5.82 -7.15 23.56
CA LYS A 220 -6.83 -7.25 22.49
C LYS A 220 -6.69 -6.18 21.41
N GLN A 221 -6.15 -5.01 21.76
CA GLN A 221 -6.04 -3.86 20.87
C GLN A 221 -4.58 -3.42 20.77
N PRO A 222 -4.11 -3.03 19.58
CA PRO A 222 -2.76 -2.52 19.42
C PRO A 222 -2.62 -1.12 20.03
N LEU A 223 -1.40 -0.82 20.48
CA LEU A 223 -0.99 0.52 20.86
C LEU A 223 -0.67 1.34 19.62
N GLN A 224 -1.40 2.43 19.42
CA GLN A 224 -1.18 3.30 18.27
C GLN A 224 -0.14 4.38 18.59
N LEU A 225 0.96 4.40 17.84
CA LEU A 225 2.06 5.35 18.05
C LEU A 225 1.85 6.68 17.32
N ILE A 226 1.09 6.69 16.24
CA ILE A 226 0.79 7.92 15.47
C ILE A 226 -0.57 8.44 15.91
N GLN A 227 -0.62 9.69 16.38
CA GLN A 227 -1.86 10.34 16.76
C GLN A 227 -2.56 10.85 15.51
N VAL A 228 -3.73 10.27 15.23
CA VAL A 228 -4.62 10.67 14.14
C VAL A 228 -5.93 11.15 14.76
N ASP A 229 -6.34 12.35 14.40
CA ASP A 229 -7.61 12.93 14.88
C ASP A 229 -8.74 12.37 14.01
N LYS A 230 -9.26 11.21 14.42
CA LYS A 230 -10.42 10.60 13.76
C LYS A 230 -11.66 11.41 14.09
N MET A 231 -12.38 11.88 13.07
CA MET A 231 -13.69 12.52 13.25
C MET A 231 -14.80 11.50 13.04
N ASP A 232 -15.99 11.81 13.56
CA ASP A 232 -17.19 10.99 13.39
C ASP A 232 -17.59 10.88 11.90
N GLY A 233 -18.32 9.81 11.56
CA GLY A 233 -18.83 9.56 10.21
C GLY A 233 -17.92 8.69 9.34
N SER A 234 -18.32 8.53 8.07
CA SER A 234 -17.61 7.68 7.11
C SER A 234 -16.28 8.28 6.68
N TYR A 235 -15.24 7.46 6.68
CA TYR A 235 -13.89 7.86 6.30
C TYR A 235 -13.09 6.72 5.67
N ILE A 236 -11.97 7.07 5.06
CA ILE A 236 -10.95 6.12 4.59
C ILE A 236 -9.57 6.67 4.98
N ILE A 237 -8.68 5.78 5.42
CA ILE A 237 -7.28 6.10 5.69
C ILE A 237 -6.41 5.46 4.62
N LEU A 238 -5.70 6.31 3.88
CA LEU A 238 -4.66 5.91 2.94
C LEU A 238 -3.30 6.10 3.61
N GLU A 239 -2.51 5.03 3.64
CA GLU A 239 -1.14 5.07 4.11
C GLU A 239 -0.18 5.03 2.94
N GLN A 240 0.63 6.08 2.80
CA GLN A 240 1.68 6.11 1.78
C GLN A 240 2.85 5.27 2.26
N ILE A 241 3.26 4.28 1.45
CA ILE A 241 4.31 3.33 1.86
C ILE A 241 5.44 3.25 0.84
N THR A 242 6.60 2.78 1.32
CA THR A 242 7.68 2.24 0.50
C THR A 242 7.84 0.77 0.87
N ARG A 243 7.36 -0.15 0.03
CA ARG A 243 7.36 -1.59 0.33
C ARG A 243 8.75 -2.21 0.39
N GLN A 244 9.72 -1.68 -0.33
CA GLN A 244 11.11 -2.18 -0.29
C GLN A 244 11.76 -1.97 1.09
N ASP A 245 11.40 -0.87 1.76
CA ASP A 245 12.00 -0.48 3.04
C ASP A 245 11.05 -0.74 4.23
N ASN A 246 9.84 -1.26 3.99
CA ASN A 246 8.75 -1.36 4.96
C ASN A 246 8.52 -0.04 5.72
N LEU A 247 8.60 1.08 4.99
CA LEU A 247 8.50 2.43 5.57
C LEU A 247 7.16 3.05 5.22
N SER A 248 6.45 3.53 6.24
CA SER A 248 5.38 4.51 6.09
C SER A 248 5.98 5.89 5.81
N LYS A 249 5.31 6.72 5.00
CA LYS A 249 5.70 8.10 4.65
C LYS A 249 4.66 9.16 5.03
N SER A 250 3.39 8.81 4.96
CA SER A 250 2.31 9.70 5.35
C SER A 250 1.03 8.91 5.61
N LEU A 251 0.16 9.48 6.45
CA LEU A 251 -1.22 9.05 6.59
C LEU A 251 -2.15 10.12 6.05
N ILE A 252 -3.10 9.71 5.24
CA ILE A 252 -4.11 10.59 4.65
C ILE A 252 -5.47 10.09 5.10
N PHE A 253 -6.08 10.86 5.97
CA PHE A 253 -7.45 10.65 6.39
C PHE A 253 -8.37 11.42 5.43
N ILE A 254 -9.35 10.74 4.85
CA ILE A 254 -10.34 11.32 3.95
C ILE A 254 -11.73 11.11 4.55
N HIS A 255 -12.48 12.19 4.73
CA HIS A 255 -13.83 12.20 5.27
C HIS A 255 -14.84 12.35 4.14
N ALA A 256 -16.06 11.84 4.36
CA ALA A 256 -17.17 12.02 3.44
C ALA A 256 -17.95 13.35 3.63
N PHE A 257 -17.44 14.34 4.36
CA PHE A 257 -18.17 15.57 4.69
C PHE A 257 -18.18 16.62 3.56
N GLY A 258 -19.33 17.12 3.12
CA GLY A 258 -19.39 18.27 2.21
C GLY A 258 -19.20 17.89 0.73
N THR A 259 -17.97 17.66 0.28
CA THR A 259 -17.70 17.21 -1.10
C THR A 259 -17.58 15.69 -1.17
N ASN A 260 -18.34 15.08 -2.09
CA ASN A 260 -18.28 13.64 -2.33
C ASN A 260 -17.18 13.27 -3.34
N LEU A 261 -16.27 14.18 -3.70
CA LEU A 261 -15.29 13.95 -4.75
C LEU A 261 -13.94 14.56 -4.40
N ILE A 262 -13.03 13.70 -3.95
CA ILE A 262 -11.69 14.04 -3.49
C ILE A 262 -10.69 13.81 -4.58
N SER A 263 -9.94 14.84 -4.94
CA SER A 263 -8.97 14.77 -6.03
C SER A 263 -7.58 14.38 -5.58
N ILE A 264 -7.01 13.38 -6.24
CA ILE A 264 -5.63 12.93 -6.09
C ILE A 264 -4.84 13.36 -7.32
N GLY A 265 -3.71 14.03 -7.12
CA GLY A 265 -2.85 14.44 -8.21
C GLY A 265 -1.71 15.34 -7.78
N ARG A 266 -0.83 15.70 -8.71
CA ARG A 266 0.26 16.66 -8.43
C ARG A 266 -0.13 18.13 -8.58
N GLY A 267 -1.36 18.38 -9.05
CA GLY A 267 -1.89 19.72 -9.22
C GLY A 267 -1.92 20.48 -7.89
N HIS A 268 -1.78 21.80 -7.96
CA HIS A 268 -1.87 22.65 -6.76
C HIS A 268 -3.27 22.65 -6.14
N ILE A 269 -4.29 22.38 -6.95
CA ILE A 269 -5.69 22.33 -6.55
C ILE A 269 -6.14 20.93 -6.09
N SER A 270 -5.26 19.92 -6.17
CA SER A 270 -5.59 18.57 -5.72
C SER A 270 -5.64 18.54 -4.19
N GLU A 271 -6.68 17.91 -3.64
CA GLU A 271 -6.83 17.78 -2.18
C GLU A 271 -5.78 16.84 -1.61
N VAL A 272 -5.58 15.69 -2.26
CA VAL A 272 -4.45 14.79 -2.00
C VAL A 272 -3.33 15.10 -2.99
N ARG A 273 -2.42 15.97 -2.55
CA ARG A 273 -1.33 16.48 -3.38
C ARG A 273 -0.12 15.56 -3.36
N CYS A 274 0.13 14.91 -4.48
CA CYS A 274 1.30 14.06 -4.71
C CYS A 274 2.41 14.84 -5.44
N GLN A 275 3.58 15.04 -4.83
CA GLN A 275 4.62 15.89 -5.45
C GLN A 275 5.41 15.21 -6.59
N ASP A 276 5.29 13.89 -6.74
CA ASP A 276 6.06 13.13 -7.71
C ASP A 276 5.67 13.47 -9.16
N ILE A 277 6.69 13.70 -10.00
CA ILE A 277 6.51 14.12 -11.40
C ILE A 277 5.77 13.11 -12.29
N SER A 278 5.77 11.83 -11.92
CA SER A 278 5.05 10.78 -12.64
C SER A 278 3.55 10.78 -12.35
N VAL A 279 3.07 11.52 -11.36
CA VAL A 279 1.64 11.65 -11.08
C VAL A 279 1.04 12.70 -12.01
N SER A 280 -0.08 12.42 -12.68
CA SER A 280 -0.84 13.43 -13.42
C SER A 280 -1.31 14.59 -12.51
N ARG A 281 -1.52 15.78 -13.09
CA ARG A 281 -2.02 16.94 -12.32
C ARG A 281 -3.38 16.66 -11.70
N ASN A 282 -4.28 16.05 -12.49
CA ASN A 282 -5.48 15.38 -12.02
C ASN A 282 -5.31 13.90 -12.36
N HIS A 283 -5.17 13.03 -11.36
CA HIS A 283 -4.81 11.63 -11.58
C HIS A 283 -6.00 10.71 -11.35
N ALA A 284 -6.62 10.82 -10.18
CA ALA A 284 -7.76 10.01 -9.80
C ALA A 284 -8.69 10.80 -8.88
N HIS A 285 -9.94 10.37 -8.81
CA HIS A 285 -10.89 10.87 -7.84
C HIS A 285 -11.36 9.75 -6.92
N ILE A 286 -11.45 10.04 -5.62
CA ILE A 286 -12.11 9.19 -4.62
C ILE A 286 -13.47 9.80 -4.29
N SER A 287 -14.51 8.98 -4.21
CA SER A 287 -15.86 9.43 -3.84
C SER A 287 -16.53 8.48 -2.87
N PHE A 288 -17.35 9.01 -1.96
CA PHE A 288 -18.23 8.21 -1.11
C PHE A 288 -19.68 8.33 -1.63
N ASN A 289 -20.30 7.20 -1.97
CA ASN A 289 -21.73 7.15 -2.31
C ASN A 289 -22.30 5.76 -1.98
N ASN A 290 -23.60 5.70 -1.67
CA ASN A 290 -24.31 4.46 -1.33
C ASN A 290 -23.54 3.60 -0.32
N ASP A 291 -23.06 4.22 0.76
CA ASP A 291 -22.27 3.60 1.84
C ASP A 291 -20.98 2.91 1.39
N ASN A 292 -20.43 3.31 0.25
CA ASN A 292 -19.23 2.73 -0.34
C ASN A 292 -18.25 3.80 -0.81
N TRP A 293 -16.96 3.48 -0.65
CA TRP A 293 -15.87 4.28 -1.20
C TRP A 293 -15.53 3.79 -2.60
N TRP A 294 -15.29 4.73 -3.51
CA TRP A 294 -15.01 4.46 -4.91
C TRP A 294 -13.81 5.26 -5.38
N ILE A 295 -13.07 4.69 -6.34
CA ILE A 295 -12.00 5.36 -7.05
C ILE A 295 -12.23 5.34 -8.56
N GLN A 296 -11.81 6.40 -9.24
CA GLN A 296 -11.86 6.48 -10.69
C GLN A 296 -10.63 7.19 -11.25
N ASP A 297 -9.96 6.55 -12.21
CA ASP A 297 -8.86 7.16 -12.95
C ASP A 297 -9.38 8.32 -13.83
N GLN A 298 -8.64 9.43 -13.87
CA GLN A 298 -8.97 10.62 -14.66
C GLN A 298 -8.15 10.71 -15.95
N LYS A 299 -7.99 9.58 -16.64
CA LYS A 299 -7.15 9.40 -17.84
C LYS A 299 -5.70 9.82 -17.56
N SER A 300 -5.16 9.30 -16.47
CA SER A 300 -3.79 9.61 -16.07
C SER A 300 -2.77 8.98 -17.05
N LYS A 301 -1.61 9.63 -17.23
CA LYS A 301 -0.61 9.19 -18.22
C LYS A 301 -0.12 7.77 -17.97
N PHE A 302 0.13 7.43 -16.70
CA PHE A 302 0.66 6.14 -16.28
C PHE A 302 -0.41 5.22 -15.67
N GLY A 303 -1.69 5.61 -15.76
CA GLY A 303 -2.81 4.89 -15.17
C GLY A 303 -2.84 4.94 -13.64
N THR A 304 -4.04 4.76 -13.10
CA THR A 304 -4.26 4.34 -11.72
C THR A 304 -4.17 2.82 -11.68
N LEU A 305 -3.26 2.30 -10.87
CA LEU A 305 -2.90 0.89 -10.84
C LEU A 305 -3.29 0.29 -9.49
N ARG A 306 -3.84 -0.93 -9.49
CA ARG A 306 -4.14 -1.70 -8.27
C ARG A 306 -3.34 -2.98 -8.28
N ILE A 307 -2.69 -3.33 -7.16
CA ILE A 307 -1.89 -4.55 -7.10
C ILE A 307 -2.76 -5.81 -7.24
N ILE A 308 -2.21 -6.86 -7.86
CA ILE A 308 -2.82 -8.19 -7.91
C ILE A 308 -2.05 -9.08 -6.91
N PRO A 309 -2.56 -9.27 -5.67
CA PRO A 309 -1.80 -9.96 -4.62
C PRO A 309 -1.57 -11.45 -4.90
N ASP A 310 -2.56 -12.12 -5.49
CA ASP A 310 -2.49 -13.54 -5.86
C ASP A 310 -3.03 -13.74 -7.29
N LYS A 311 -4.34 -13.54 -7.47
CA LYS A 311 -4.99 -13.75 -8.75
C LYS A 311 -6.02 -12.68 -9.13
N LEU A 312 -6.23 -12.54 -10.43
CA LEU A 312 -7.24 -11.67 -11.05
C LEU A 312 -8.13 -12.53 -11.96
N LEU A 313 -9.44 -12.43 -11.78
CA LEU A 313 -10.42 -13.05 -12.69
C LEU A 313 -10.34 -12.37 -14.08
N ILE A 314 -10.29 -13.18 -15.12
CA ILE A 314 -10.39 -12.75 -16.50
C ILE A 314 -11.84 -12.96 -16.94
N ASP A 315 -12.51 -11.85 -17.28
CA ASP A 315 -13.88 -11.81 -17.77
C ASP A 315 -13.92 -11.31 -19.22
N ASP A 316 -15.10 -10.97 -19.72
CA ASP A 316 -15.30 -10.50 -21.09
C ASP A 316 -14.67 -9.11 -21.35
N GLU A 317 -14.34 -8.36 -20.30
CA GLU A 317 -13.68 -7.07 -20.44
C GLU A 317 -12.16 -7.24 -20.61
N VAL A 318 -11.55 -6.28 -21.30
CA VAL A 318 -10.10 -6.23 -21.43
C VAL A 318 -9.48 -5.85 -20.09
N LYS A 319 -8.68 -6.76 -19.52
CA LYS A 319 -7.85 -6.47 -18.35
C LYS A 319 -6.45 -6.04 -18.81
N GLU A 320 -6.04 -4.84 -18.43
CA GLU A 320 -4.70 -4.30 -18.67
C GLU A 320 -3.82 -4.55 -17.44
N ILE A 321 -2.87 -5.50 -17.53
CA ILE A 321 -1.99 -5.90 -16.43
C ILE A 321 -0.56 -5.43 -16.71
N GLN A 322 -0.04 -4.53 -15.88
CA GLN A 322 1.32 -4.02 -15.95
C GLN A 322 2.25 -4.83 -15.04
N ILE A 323 3.37 -5.29 -15.59
CA ILE A 323 4.43 -6.01 -14.87
C ILE A 323 5.77 -5.39 -15.27
N GLY A 324 6.25 -4.44 -14.46
CA GLY A 324 7.40 -3.62 -14.81
C GLY A 324 7.20 -2.89 -16.14
N ARG A 325 7.95 -3.30 -17.17
CA ARG A 325 7.92 -2.75 -18.54
C ARG A 325 7.02 -3.50 -19.52
N VAL A 326 6.35 -4.56 -19.07
CA VAL A 326 5.45 -5.37 -19.87
C VAL A 326 4.01 -4.99 -19.53
N LEU A 327 3.20 -4.79 -20.56
CA LEU A 327 1.76 -4.63 -20.45
C LEU A 327 1.08 -5.82 -21.14
N LEU A 328 0.24 -6.53 -20.39
CA LEU A 328 -0.61 -7.58 -20.90
C LEU A 328 -2.03 -7.03 -21.05
N LYS A 329 -2.62 -7.10 -22.25
CA LYS A 329 -4.04 -6.85 -22.47
C LYS A 329 -4.72 -8.19 -22.70
N ILE A 330 -5.49 -8.63 -21.70
CA ILE A 330 -6.06 -9.96 -21.62
C ILE A 330 -7.57 -9.86 -21.80
N LYS A 331 -8.16 -10.69 -22.65
CA LYS A 331 -9.62 -10.85 -22.75
C LYS A 331 -10.01 -12.26 -23.16
N LEU A 332 -11.23 -12.66 -22.82
CA LEU A 332 -11.86 -13.87 -23.35
C LEU A 332 -12.19 -13.70 -24.84
N ILE A 333 -12.06 -14.80 -25.59
CA ILE A 333 -12.44 -14.91 -27.00
C ILE A 333 -13.16 -16.24 -27.28
#